data_AF-A0A1G1MR18-F1
#
_entry.id   AF-A0A1G1MR18-F1
#
_cell.length_a   1.000
_cell.length_b   1.000
_cell.length_c   1.000
_cell.angle_alpha   90.00
_cell.angle_beta   90.00
_cell.angle_gamma   90.00
#
_symmetry.space_group_name_H-M   'P 1'
#
loop_
_entity.id
_entity.type
_entity.pdbx_description
1 polymer ?
#
loop_
_entity_poly.entity_id
_entity_poly.type
_entity_poly.pdbx_seq_one_letter_code
_entity_poly.pdbx_strand_id
1 'polypeptide(L)' 'MRTLSLILMLFLTTLGPSLVIAFVGYGAVKALGRNPSAASRILLSMIFSFVFAEAIAVIALLVIYNLFR' A
#
# COMPACT_ATOMS: atom_id res chain seq x y z
N MET A 1 -19.99 -20.30 2.89
CA MET A 1 -20.06 -18.85 3.21
C MET A 1 -18.74 -18.29 3.75
N ARG A 2 -18.13 -18.90 4.78
CA ARG A 2 -16.87 -18.41 5.41
C ARG A 2 -15.70 -18.14 4.44
N THR A 3 -15.41 -19.06 3.51
CA THR A 3 -14.32 -18.92 2.54
C THR A 3 -14.52 -17.76 1.57
N LEU A 4 -15.76 -17.54 1.12
CA LEU A 4 -16.09 -16.44 0.20
C LEU A 4 -15.88 -15.08 0.89
N SER A 5 -16.32 -14.96 2.15
CA SER A 5 -16.11 -13.75 2.95
C SER A 5 -14.62 -13.45 3.16
N LEU A 6 -13.80 -14.48 3.41
CA LEU A 6 -12.35 -14.32 3.53
C LEU A 6 -11.71 -13.81 2.24
N ILE A 7 -12.04 -14.41 1.09
CA ILE A 7 -11.50 -13.99 -0.21
C ILE A 7 -11.86 -12.53 -0.50
N LEU A 8 -13.11 -12.14 -0.26
CA LEU A 8 -13.56 -10.76 -0.45
C LEU A 8 -12.84 -9.78 0.47
N MET A 9 -12.68 -10.12 1.75
CA MET A 9 -12.00 -9.26 2.71
C MET A 9 -10.51 -9.10 2.37
N LEU A 10 -9.82 -10.18 1.99
CA LEU A 10 -8.43 -10.14 1.55
C LEU A 10 -8.26 -9.29 0.29
N PHE A 11 -9.16 -9.44 -0.69
CA PHE A 11 -9.13 -8.63 -1.90
C PHE A 11 -9.30 -7.14 -1.58
N LEU A 12 -10.32 -6.79 -0.79
CA LEU A 12 -10.57 -5.40 -0.40
C LEU A 12 -9.43 -4.77 0.40
N THR A 13 -8.81 -5.53 1.32
CA THR A 13 -7.70 -5.03 2.14
C THR A 13 -6.41 -4.85 1.35
N THR A 14 -6.14 -5.68 0.35
CA THR A 14 -4.93 -5.56 -0.49
C THR A 14 -5.08 -4.55 -1.62
N LEU A 15 -6.32 -4.22 -2.02
CA LEU A 15 -6.58 -3.29 -3.11
C LEU A 15 -6.14 -1.86 -2.76
N GLY A 16 -6.41 -1.40 -1.53
CA GLY A 16 -6.02 -0.06 -1.06
C GLY A 16 -4.50 0.20 -1.13
N PRO A 17 -3.66 -0.61 -0.47
CA PRO A 17 -2.21 -0.50 -0.54
C PRO A 17 -1.67 -0.61 -1.97
N SER A 18 -2.21 -1.52 -2.77
CA SER A 18 -1.82 -1.66 -4.19
C SER A 18 -2.06 -0.38 -4.99
N LEU A 19 -3.18 0.31 -4.75
CA LEU A 19 -3.46 1.60 -5.38
C LEU A 19 -2.49 2.68 -4.90
N VAL A 20 -2.18 2.74 -3.60
CA VAL A 20 -1.19 3.70 -3.08
C VAL A 20 0.17 3.46 -3.73
N ILE A 21 0.61 2.21 -3.84
CA ILE A 21 1.85 1.83 -4.50
C ILE A 21 1.86 2.30 -5.96
N ALA A 22 0.79 2.04 -6.71
CA ALA A 22 0.68 2.43 -8.10
C ALA A 22 0.74 3.96 -8.29
N PHE A 23 -0.07 4.73 -7.56
CA PHE A 23 -0.16 6.18 -7.73
C PHE A 23 1.10 6.90 -7.24
N VAL A 24 1.60 6.55 -6.06
CA VAL A 24 2.78 7.20 -5.49
C VAL A 24 4.03 6.78 -6.25
N GLY A 25 4.16 5.52 -6.64
CA GLY A 25 5.27 5.05 -7.48
C GLY A 25 5.30 5.76 -8.83
N TYR A 26 4.15 5.86 -9.52
CA TYR A 26 4.04 6.61 -10.77
C TYR A 26 4.43 8.09 -10.59
N GLY A 27 3.90 8.74 -9.55
CA GLY A 27 4.21 10.12 -9.23
C GLY A 27 5.69 10.35 -8.92
N ALA A 28 6.30 9.46 -8.16
CA ALA A 28 7.72 9.51 -7.81
C ALA A 28 8.62 9.36 -9.05
N VAL A 29 8.35 8.40 -9.93
CA VAL A 29 9.09 8.20 -11.18
C VAL A 29 8.99 9.43 -12.08
N LYS A 30 7.78 9.99 -12.23
CA LYS A 30 7.56 11.20 -13.03
C LYS A 30 8.27 12.43 -12.45
N ALA A 31 8.23 12.60 -11.12
CA ALA A 31 8.90 13.70 -10.44
C ALA A 31 10.43 13.59 -10.55
N LEU A 32 10.97 12.38 -10.39
CA LEU A 32 12.39 12.10 -10.50
C LEU A 32 12.92 12.37 -11.91
N GLY A 33 12.18 11.94 -12.94
CA GLY A 33 12.54 12.23 -14.34
C GLY A 33 12.56 13.73 -14.67
N ARG A 34 11.78 14.55 -13.96
CA ARG A 34 11.77 16.01 -14.14
C ARG A 34 12.85 16.72 -13.33
N ASN A 35 13.18 16.21 -12.14
CA ASN A 35 14.13 16.83 -11.22
C ASN A 35 15.04 15.77 -10.56
N PRO A 36 16.09 15.30 -11.24
CA PRO A 36 16.98 14.27 -10.72
C PRO A 36 17.71 14.67 -9.43
N SER A 37 17.99 15.96 -9.23
CA SER A 37 18.65 16.49 -8.03
C SER A 37 17.82 16.33 -6.75
N ALA A 38 16.49 16.14 -6.87
CA ALA A 38 15.59 15.96 -5.74
C ALA A 38 15.38 14.47 -5.36
N ALA A 39 16.15 13.54 -5.95
CA ALA A 39 15.95 12.10 -5.81
C ALA A 39 15.82 11.62 -4.36
N SER A 40 16.77 12.00 -3.49
CA SER A 40 16.80 11.56 -2.10
C SER A 40 15.51 11.94 -1.35
N ARG A 41 14.98 13.15 -1.60
CA ARG A 41 13.76 13.62 -0.94
C ARG A 41 12.51 12.92 -1.48
N ILE A 42 12.44 12.70 -2.79
CA ILE A 42 11.32 12.03 -3.45
C ILE A 42 11.24 10.56 -2.99
N LEU A 43 12.36 9.83 -3.04
CA LEU A 43 12.41 8.43 -2.66
C LEU A 43 12.10 8.23 -1.18
N LEU A 44 12.60 9.10 -0.29
CA LEU A 44 12.28 9.06 1.13
C LEU A 44 10.77 9.25 1.37
N SER A 45 10.16 10.25 0.73
CA SER A 45 8.71 10.46 0.81
C SER A 45 7.91 9.26 0.28
N MET A 46 8.33 8.68 -0.84
CA MET A 46 7.70 7.50 -1.44
C MET A 46 7.75 6.30 -0.49
N ILE A 47 8.92 6.01 0.07
CA ILE A 47 9.11 4.90 1.02
C ILE A 47 8.20 5.09 2.23
N PHE A 48 8.13 6.30 2.82
CA PHE A 48 7.23 6.55 3.94
C PHE A 48 5.76 6.31 3.57
N SER A 49 5.32 6.79 2.40
CA SER A 49 3.96 6.52 1.93
C SER A 49 3.66 5.03 1.79
N PHE A 50 4.59 4.24 1.25
CA PHE A 50 4.42 2.78 1.14
C PHE A 50 4.40 2.11 2.51
N VAL A 51 5.30 2.46 3.42
CA VAL A 51 5.36 1.89 4.77
C VAL A 51 4.07 2.17 5.54
N PHE A 52 3.53 3.39 5.47
CA PHE A 52 2.25 3.71 6.11
C PHE A 52 1.07 2.95 5.49
N ALA A 53 1.03 2.79 4.17
CA ALA A 53 -0.01 2.02 3.50
C ALA A 53 0.04 0.53 3.91
N GLU A 54 1.25 -0.04 3.94
CA GLU A 54 1.47 -1.42 4.38
C GLU A 54 1.15 -1.62 5.86
N ALA A 55 1.47 -0.65 6.73
CA ALA A 55 1.12 -0.74 8.14
C ALA A 55 -0.40 -0.86 8.35
N ILE A 56 -1.19 -0.08 7.61
CA ILE A 56 -2.66 -0.17 7.63
C ILE A 56 -3.11 -1.54 7.12
N ALA A 57 -2.51 -2.05 6.04
CA ALA A 57 -2.81 -3.35 5.46
C ALA A 57 -2.58 -4.48 6.48
N VAL A 58 -1.43 -4.49 7.15
CA VAL A 58 -1.06 -5.50 8.14
C VAL A 58 -2.02 -5.49 9.33
N ILE A 59 -2.40 -4.31 9.83
CA ILE A 59 -3.38 -4.20 10.92
C ILE A 59 -4.73 -4.79 10.49
N ALA A 60 -5.19 -4.49 9.27
CA ALA A 60 -6.44 -5.00 8.75
C ALA A 60 -6.40 -6.53 8.57
N LEU A 61 -5.30 -7.08 8.03
CA LEU A 61 -5.09 -8.52 7.91
C LEU A 61 -5.07 -9.22 9.28
N LEU A 62 -4.48 -8.60 10.29
CA LEU A 62 -4.47 -9.12 11.66
C LEU A 62 -5.90 -9.18 12.24
N VAL A 63 -6.72 -8.15 12.02
CA VAL A 63 -8.12 -8.15 12.45
C VAL A 63 -8.92 -9.24 11.74
N ILE A 64 -8.74 -9.38 10.41
CA ILE A 64 -9.36 -10.46 9.63
C ILE A 64 -8.95 -11.82 10.18
N TYR A 65 -7.65 -12.03 10.42
CA TYR A 65 -7.16 -13.29 10.98
C TYR A 65 -7.79 -13.63 12.34
N ASN A 66 -7.96 -12.65 13.23
CA ASN A 66 -8.60 -12.85 14.53
C ASN A 66 -10.12 -13.10 14.41
N LEU A 67 -10.80 -12.48 13.45
CA LEU A 67 -12.23 -12.67 13.22
C LEU A 67 -12.56 -14.07 12.69
N PHE A 68 -11.63 -14.69 11.96
CA PHE A 68 -11.79 -16.01 11.34
C PHE A 68 -10.89 -17.07 11.96
N ARG A 69 -10.34 -16.85 13.15
CA ARG A 69 -9.74 -17.94 13.93
C ARG A 69 -10.80 -18.97 14.35
#